data_AF-A0A8T5GEK1-F1
#
_entry.id   AF-A0A8T5GEK1-F1
#
_cell.length_a   1.000
_cell.length_b   1.000
_cell.length_c   1.000
_cell.angle_alpha   90.00
_cell.angle_beta   90.00
_cell.angle_gamma   90.00
#
_symmetry.space_group_name_H-M   'P 1'
#
loop_
_entity.id
_entity.type
_entity.pdbx_description
1 polymer ?
#
loop_
_entity_poly.entity_id
_entity_poly.type
_entity_poly.pdbx_seq_one_letter_code
_entity_poly.pdbx_strand_id
1 'polypeptide(L)'
;KKVSIENSGVVCENCGEVKGEKRAIMGIVVEDDTGEVRANLFGDSAIKAIGMDKTNFEKELDEKSSEKLVEEIREKISGNELKLFGYLKVNNYSGENEFSVKDVI
;
A
#
# COMPACT_ATOMS: atom_id res chain seq x y z
N LYS A 1 9.95 -4.42 8.49
CA LYS A 1 11.10 -4.10 7.62
C LYS A 1 10.99 -4.98 6.37
N LYS A 2 11.51 -4.52 5.21
CA LYS A 2 11.59 -5.40 4.04
C LYS A 2 12.50 -6.59 4.39
N VAL A 3 12.10 -7.78 3.95
CA VAL A 3 12.84 -9.03 4.11
C VAL A 3 13.32 -9.50 2.75
N SER A 4 14.42 -10.24 2.74
CA SER A 4 14.99 -10.86 1.54
C SER A 4 14.61 -12.34 1.51
N ILE A 5 14.37 -12.88 0.32
CA ILE A 5 14.14 -14.31 0.13
C ILE A 5 15.48 -14.91 -0.29
N GLU A 6 16.02 -15.78 0.55
CA GLU A 6 17.26 -16.51 0.31
C GLU A 6 16.98 -18.02 0.27
N ASN A 7 17.94 -18.82 -0.20
CA ASN A 7 17.79 -20.28 -0.29
C ASN A 7 17.51 -20.94 1.08
N SER A 8 17.95 -20.31 2.18
CA SER A 8 17.78 -20.77 3.56
C SER A 8 16.45 -20.33 4.19
N GLY A 9 15.66 -19.46 3.55
CA GLY A 9 14.42 -18.93 4.11
C GLY A 9 14.25 -17.43 3.90
N VAL A 10 13.34 -16.83 4.69
CA VAL A 10 13.08 -15.39 4.65
C VAL A 10 13.91 -14.70 5.72
N VAL A 11 14.78 -13.78 5.30
CA VAL A 11 15.79 -13.16 6.16
C VAL A 11 15.51 -11.66 6.36
N CYS A 12 15.55 -11.22 7.61
CA CYS A 12 15.53 -9.83 8.00
C CYS A 12 16.95 -9.41 8.45
N GLU A 13 17.49 -8.33 7.86
CA GLU A 13 18.84 -7.82 8.18
C GLU A 13 19.05 -7.53 9.68
N ASN A 14 17.98 -7.26 10.42
CA ASN A 14 18.06 -6.90 11.84
C ASN A 14 17.71 -8.04 12.80
N CYS A 15 17.02 -9.08 12.32
CA CYS A 15 16.47 -10.14 13.18
C CYS A 15 16.96 -11.56 12.81
N GLY A 16 17.62 -11.72 11.66
CA GLY A 16 17.95 -13.03 11.10
C GLY A 16 16.75 -13.67 10.39
N GLU A 17 16.64 -14.99 10.46
CA GLU A 17 15.56 -15.75 9.83
C GLU A 17 14.21 -15.47 10.51
N VAL A 18 13.19 -15.15 9.71
CA VAL A 18 11.85 -14.79 10.20
C VAL A 18 10.77 -15.41 9.33
N LYS A 19 9.54 -15.47 9.86
CA LYS A 19 8.36 -15.70 9.02
C LYS A 19 8.00 -14.38 8.33
N GLY A 20 8.11 -14.34 6.99
CA GLY A 20 7.71 -13.17 6.21
C GLY A 20 6.21 -12.89 6.34
N GLU A 21 5.83 -11.61 6.29
CA GLU A 21 4.43 -11.18 6.23
C GLU A 21 4.23 -10.36 4.95
N LYS A 22 3.15 -10.65 4.21
CA LYS A 22 2.74 -9.82 3.08
C LYS A 22 2.14 -8.52 3.61
N ARG A 23 2.67 -7.37 3.17
CA ARG A 23 2.13 -6.05 3.52
C ARG A 23 1.93 -5.21 2.27
N ALA A 24 0.71 -4.71 2.10
CA ALA A 24 0.37 -3.80 1.00
C ALA A 24 1.05 -2.44 1.18
N ILE A 25 1.55 -1.88 0.08
CA ILE A 25 2.05 -0.51 -0.01
C ILE A 25 1.45 0.07 -1.28
N MET A 26 0.75 1.19 -1.18
CA MET A 26 0.06 1.80 -2.31
C MET A 26 0.32 3.30 -2.32
N GLY A 27 0.77 3.80 -3.47
CA GLY A 27 0.82 5.23 -3.76
C GLY A 27 -0.32 5.58 -4.70
N ILE A 28 -1.14 6.55 -4.34
CA ILE A 28 -2.22 7.08 -5.17
C ILE A 28 -2.06 8.60 -5.35
N VAL A 29 -2.65 9.11 -6.41
CA VAL A 29 -2.89 10.55 -6.58
C VAL A 29 -4.34 10.79 -6.18
N VAL A 30 -4.55 11.75 -5.28
CA VAL A 30 -5.88 12.17 -4.85
C VAL A 30 -6.08 13.58 -5.37
N GLU A 31 -7.21 13.78 -6.04
CA GLU A 31 -7.57 15.04 -6.66
C GLU A 31 -8.89 15.53 -6.06
N ASP A 32 -8.96 16.83 -5.78
CA ASP A 32 -10.18 17.52 -5.44
C ASP A 32 -10.32 18.81 -6.28
N ASP A 33 -11.35 19.62 -5.99
CA ASP A 33 -11.60 20.87 -6.71
C ASP A 33 -10.47 21.91 -6.55
N THR A 34 -9.52 21.70 -5.64
CA THR A 34 -8.42 22.62 -5.31
C THR A 34 -7.06 22.17 -5.86
N GLY A 35 -6.88 20.89 -6.15
CA GLY A 35 -5.66 20.37 -6.75
C GLY A 35 -5.43 18.89 -6.50
N GLU A 36 -4.17 18.48 -6.66
CA GLU A 36 -3.73 17.09 -6.50
C GLU A 36 -2.73 16.93 -5.35
N VAL A 37 -2.79 15.79 -4.66
CA VAL A 37 -1.78 15.40 -3.67
C VAL A 37 -1.42 13.93 -3.82
N ARG A 38 -0.12 13.63 -3.72
CA ARG A 38 0.37 12.25 -3.64
C ARG A 38 0.12 11.71 -2.24
N ALA A 39 -0.67 10.64 -2.15
CA ALA A 39 -0.99 9.98 -0.90
C ALA A 39 -0.36 8.57 -0.84
N ASN A 40 0.26 8.24 0.28
CA ASN A 40 0.86 6.93 0.52
C ASN A 40 0.08 6.18 1.61
N LEU A 41 -0.31 4.95 1.30
CA LEU A 41 -1.05 4.04 2.16
C LEU A 41 -0.20 2.79 2.46
N PHE A 42 -0.32 2.27 3.68
CA PHE A 42 0.50 1.16 4.16
C PHE A 42 -0.35 0.15 4.93
N GLY A 43 -0.15 -1.13 4.64
CA GLY A 43 -0.85 -2.23 5.31
C GLY A 43 -2.36 -2.10 5.16
N ASP A 44 -3.06 -2.11 6.30
CA ASP A 44 -4.52 -2.15 6.34
C ASP A 44 -5.19 -0.94 5.68
N SER A 45 -4.58 0.26 5.73
CA SER A 45 -5.15 1.43 5.05
C SER A 45 -5.12 1.29 3.52
N ALA A 46 -4.10 0.64 2.97
CA ALA A 46 -4.04 0.37 1.54
C ALA A 46 -5.09 -0.65 1.11
N ILE A 47 -5.31 -1.69 1.93
CA ILE A 47 -6.32 -2.73 1.70
C ILE A 47 -7.75 -2.15 1.83
N LYS A 48 -7.96 -1.26 2.81
CA LYS A 48 -9.24 -0.58 3.02
C LYS A 48 -9.59 0.37 1.87
N ALA A 49 -8.60 1.08 1.32
CA ALA A 49 -8.81 1.98 0.18
C ALA A 49 -9.31 1.27 -1.10
N ILE A 50 -9.02 -0.03 -1.25
CA ILE A 50 -9.51 -0.84 -2.38
C ILE A 50 -10.80 -1.61 -2.04
N GLY A 51 -11.41 -1.33 -0.89
CA GLY A 51 -12.66 -1.95 -0.45
C GLY A 51 -12.54 -3.42 -0.07
N MET A 52 -11.34 -3.89 0.29
CA MET A 52 -11.09 -5.27 0.72
C MET A 52 -10.82 -5.36 2.22
N ASP A 53 -10.89 -6.57 2.76
CA ASP A 53 -10.30 -6.93 4.05
C ASP A 53 -8.99 -7.73 3.84
N LYS A 54 -8.22 -7.89 4.92
CA LYS A 54 -6.91 -8.57 4.87
C LYS A 54 -7.00 -10.01 4.38
N THR A 55 -8.02 -10.75 4.81
CA THR A 55 -8.20 -12.17 4.46
C THR A 55 -8.48 -12.33 2.96
N ASN A 56 -9.39 -11.51 2.43
CA ASN A 56 -9.72 -11.50 1.01
C ASN A 56 -8.54 -11.06 0.15
N PHE A 57 -7.80 -10.05 0.59
CA PHE A 57 -6.59 -9.58 -0.10
C PHE A 57 -5.49 -10.65 -0.17
N GLU A 58 -5.23 -11.36 0.94
CA GLU A 58 -4.26 -12.46 0.97
C GLU A 58 -4.66 -13.60 0.03
N LYS A 59 -5.95 -13.96 0.02
CA LYS A 59 -6.49 -14.97 -0.88
C LYS A 59 -6.34 -14.57 -2.36
N GLU A 60 -6.67 -13.34 -2.72
CA GLU A 60 -6.52 -12.87 -4.11
C GLU A 60 -5.04 -12.85 -4.54
N LEU A 61 -4.12 -12.52 -3.64
CA LEU A 61 -2.68 -12.59 -3.90
C LEU A 61 -2.13 -14.01 -4.07
N ASP A 62 -2.77 -15.02 -3.48
CA ASP A 62 -2.39 -16.43 -3.66
C ASP A 62 -2.99 -17.04 -4.92
N GLU A 63 -4.18 -16.58 -5.34
CA GLU A 63 -4.89 -17.10 -6.51
C GLU A 63 -4.50 -16.43 -7.83
N LYS A 64 -4.05 -15.16 -7.80
CA LYS A 64 -3.74 -14.36 -8.99
C LYS A 64 -2.26 -13.98 -9.02
N SER A 65 -1.73 -13.71 -10.22
CA SER A 65 -0.44 -13.04 -10.31
C SER A 65 -0.53 -11.61 -9.78
N SER A 66 0.60 -11.11 -9.26
CA SER A 66 0.70 -9.73 -8.75
C SER A 66 0.29 -8.69 -9.78
N GLU A 67 0.62 -8.91 -11.05
CA GLU A 67 0.35 -7.97 -12.13
C GLU A 67 -1.16 -7.84 -12.37
N LYS A 68 -1.87 -8.97 -12.43
CA LYS A 68 -3.31 -8.98 -12.67
C LYS A 68 -4.08 -8.32 -11.52
N LEU A 69 -3.67 -8.60 -10.28
CA LEU A 69 -4.28 -7.97 -9.12
C LEU A 69 -4.08 -6.45 -9.11
N VAL A 70 -2.90 -5.97 -9.52
CA VAL A 70 -2.63 -4.53 -9.65
C VAL A 70 -3.51 -3.87 -10.71
N GLU A 71 -3.75 -4.52 -11.85
CA GLU A 71 -4.65 -4.00 -12.89
C GLU A 71 -6.09 -3.88 -12.37
N GLU A 72 -6.62 -4.93 -11.73
CA GLU A 72 -7.97 -4.90 -11.17
C GLU A 72 -8.12 -3.85 -10.04
N ILE A 73 -7.09 -3.67 -9.21
CA ILE A 73 -7.07 -2.63 -8.18
C ILE A 73 -7.09 -1.23 -8.81
N ARG A 74 -6.33 -1.00 -9.89
CA ARG A 74 -6.31 0.29 -10.59
C ARG A 74 -7.68 0.65 -11.14
N GLU A 75 -8.37 -0.30 -11.75
CA GLU A 75 -9.73 -0.10 -12.25
C GLU A 75 -10.71 0.18 -11.11
N LYS A 76 -10.58 -0.53 -9.99
CA LYS A 76 -11.45 -0.34 -8.83
C LYS A 76 -11.27 1.00 -8.15
N ILE A 77 -10.04 1.51 -8.01
CA ILE A 77 -9.78 2.72 -7.21
C ILE A 77 -9.94 4.01 -8.00
N SER A 78 -9.79 3.96 -9.33
CA SER A 78 -9.85 5.15 -10.18
C SER A 78 -11.29 5.67 -10.28
N GLY A 79 -11.48 6.96 -10.00
CA GLY A 79 -12.80 7.60 -10.04
C GLY A 79 -13.67 7.41 -8.79
N ASN A 80 -13.14 6.76 -7.74
CA ASN A 80 -13.82 6.68 -6.45
C ASN A 80 -13.49 7.87 -5.56
N GLU A 81 -14.47 8.29 -4.77
CA GLU A 81 -14.27 9.23 -3.68
C GLU A 81 -13.76 8.49 -2.43
N LEU A 82 -12.66 8.98 -1.85
CA LEU A 82 -12.06 8.43 -0.64
C LEU A 82 -11.96 9.52 0.43
N LYS A 83 -12.34 9.19 1.66
CA LYS A 83 -12.06 10.05 2.81
C LYS A 83 -10.80 9.56 3.50
N LEU A 84 -9.77 10.39 3.51
CA LEU A 84 -8.45 10.02 4.00
C LEU A 84 -8.10 10.88 5.21
N PHE A 85 -7.59 10.24 6.26
CA PHE A 85 -7.04 10.91 7.43
C PHE A 85 -5.56 10.60 7.55
N GLY A 86 -4.73 11.62 7.79
CA GLY A 86 -3.30 11.47 7.73
C GLY A 86 -2.55 12.74 8.08
N TYR A 87 -1.26 12.77 7.73
CA TYR A 87 -0.39 13.91 7.98
C TYR A 87 0.52 14.17 6.78
N LEU A 88 0.86 15.44 6.56
CA LEU A 88 1.84 15.83 5.57
C LEU A 88 3.25 15.54 6.08
N LYS A 89 4.10 15.03 5.20
CA LYS A 89 5.54 14.90 5.46
C LYS A 89 6.32 15.27 4.20
N VAL A 90 7.53 15.79 4.39
CA VAL A 90 8.47 15.94 3.28
C VAL A 90 9.11 14.59 3.03
N ASN A 91 9.07 14.13 1.79
CA ASN A 91 9.75 12.92 1.37
C ASN A 91 11.26 13.19 1.32
N ASN A 92 12.04 12.51 2.15
CA ASN A 92 13.49 12.72 2.23
C ASN A 92 14.27 12.27 0.97
N TYR A 93 13.64 11.49 0.07
CA TYR A 93 14.23 11.05 -1.17
C TYR A 93 13.93 12.01 -2.33
N SER A 94 12.68 12.42 -2.53
CA SER A 94 12.30 13.34 -3.63
C SER A 94 12.38 14.82 -3.25
N GLY A 95 12.33 15.15 -1.96
CA GLY A 95 12.21 16.53 -1.47
C GLY A 95 10.79 17.11 -1.58
N GLU A 96 9.83 16.35 -2.10
CA GLU A 96 8.46 16.78 -2.30
C GLU A 96 7.58 16.51 -1.07
N ASN A 97 6.49 17.26 -0.96
CA ASN A 97 5.45 17.00 0.02
C ASN A 97 4.68 15.71 -0.35
N GLU A 98 4.50 14.82 0.62
CA GLU A 98 3.66 13.64 0.48
C GLU A 98 2.67 13.54 1.64
N PHE A 99 1.45 13.11 1.35
CA PHE A 99 0.43 12.85 2.35
C PHE A 99 0.52 11.41 2.83
N SER A 100 0.83 11.21 4.10
CA SER A 100 0.88 9.88 4.71
C SER A 100 -0.47 9.53 5.31
N VAL A 101 -1.19 8.61 4.69
CA VAL A 101 -2.51 8.17 5.15
C VAL A 101 -2.35 7.30 6.39
N LYS A 102 -3.03 7.68 7.47
CA LYS A 102 -3.17 6.89 8.70
C LYS A 102 -4.39 5.98 8.63
N ASP A 103 -5.50 6.48 8.08
CA ASP A 103 -6.74 5.73 7.97
C ASP A 103 -7.56 6.18 6.76
N VAL A 104 -8.42 5.29 6.27
CA VAL A 104 -9.42 5.53 5.24
C VAL A 104 -10.77 5.48 5.94
N ILE A 105 -11.60 6.51 5.85
CA ILE A 105 -12.84 6.64 6.65
C ILE A 105 -14.06 6.27 5.82
#